data_AF-A0AAW5UV73-F1
#
_entry.id   AF-A0AAW5UV73-F1
#
_cell.length_a   1.000
_cell.length_b   1.000
_cell.length_c   1.000
_cell.angle_alpha   90.00
_cell.angle_beta   90.00
_cell.angle_gamma   90.00
#
_symmetry.space_group_name_H-M   'P 1'
#
loop_
_entity.id
_entity.type
_entity.pdbx_description
1 polymer ?
#
loop_
_entity_poly.entity_id
_entity_poly.type
_entity_poly.pdbx_seq_one_letter_code
_entity_poly.pdbx_strand_id
1 'polypeptide(L)'
;MALNAKNHTEANSASFDLSKADYEFYDESSNPSFTDDDNASVPNLDKWYCSSLTYFSLHNRGFKTYAIARMHGDKEKYLEENTYDASYVMKVNGNAYPMTAKNCIKVPNSWILDAVNLSIASMWQWNLVSANLDAGWAHCGQVDKDENRYGKSVIRKKNADGKWVDTNNSTNDFESDATASFLKK
;
A
#
# COMPACT_ATOMS: atom_id res chain seq x y z
N MET A 1 -9.49 -5.35 6.50
CA MET A 1 -9.34 -5.26 5.03
C MET A 1 -8.26 -6.24 4.59
N ALA A 2 -8.54 -7.08 3.60
CA ALA A 2 -7.58 -8.02 3.00
C ALA A 2 -7.43 -7.73 1.50
N LEU A 3 -6.27 -8.03 0.91
CA LEU A 3 -6.09 -7.98 -0.55
C LEU A 3 -6.99 -8.99 -1.27
N ASN A 4 -7.15 -10.17 -0.66
CA ASN A 4 -8.00 -11.25 -1.14
C ASN A 4 -8.47 -12.03 0.10
N ALA A 5 -9.78 -12.05 0.34
CA ALA A 5 -10.37 -12.62 1.54
C ALA A 5 -10.56 -14.13 1.43
N LYS A 6 -9.44 -14.86 1.53
CA LYS A 6 -9.40 -16.33 1.44
C LYS A 6 -8.68 -16.96 2.62
N ASN A 7 -8.96 -18.23 2.86
CA ASN A 7 -8.18 -19.03 3.80
C ASN A 7 -6.83 -19.44 3.18
N HIS A 8 -5.79 -18.66 3.44
CA HIS A 8 -4.46 -18.94 2.87
C HIS A 8 -3.72 -20.06 3.62
N THR A 9 -4.25 -20.55 4.74
CA THR A 9 -3.65 -21.65 5.51
C THR A 9 -3.72 -22.99 4.77
N GLU A 10 -4.67 -23.14 3.85
CA GLU A 10 -4.84 -24.36 3.03
C GLU A 10 -3.68 -24.56 2.05
N ALA A 11 -3.15 -23.47 1.49
CA ALA A 11 -2.00 -23.50 0.60
C ALA A 11 -0.66 -23.40 1.35
N ASN A 12 -0.63 -22.65 2.45
CA ASN A 12 0.54 -22.48 3.29
C ASN A 12 0.14 -22.35 4.77
N SER A 13 0.39 -23.39 5.56
CA SER A 13 0.07 -23.44 6.99
C SER A 13 0.70 -22.33 7.84
N ALA A 14 1.76 -21.67 7.36
CA ALA A 14 2.37 -20.50 8.02
C ALA A 14 1.70 -19.16 7.67
N SER A 15 0.65 -19.17 6.84
CA SER A 15 -0.13 -17.99 6.44
C SER A 15 -1.32 -17.72 7.37
N PHE A 16 -2.22 -16.84 6.96
CA PHE A 16 -3.39 -16.43 7.73
C PHE A 16 -4.70 -16.83 7.04
N ASP A 17 -5.72 -17.15 7.84
CA ASP A 17 -7.09 -17.21 7.36
C ASP A 17 -7.66 -15.79 7.28
N LEU A 18 -7.81 -15.29 6.04
CA LEU A 18 -8.36 -13.95 5.76
C LEU A 18 -9.80 -14.02 5.25
N SER A 19 -10.44 -15.21 5.24
CA SER A 19 -11.79 -15.42 4.71
C SER A 19 -12.89 -14.65 5.44
N LYS A 20 -12.57 -14.09 6.62
CA LYS A 20 -13.47 -13.31 7.48
C LYS A 20 -13.01 -11.85 7.63
N ALA A 21 -12.25 -11.33 6.68
CA ALA A 21 -11.92 -9.92 6.65
C ALA A 21 -13.19 -9.06 6.57
N ASP A 22 -13.17 -7.85 7.15
CA ASP A 22 -14.33 -6.97 7.08
C ASP A 22 -14.63 -6.44 5.68
N TYR A 23 -13.57 -6.36 4.85
CA TYR A 23 -13.60 -5.86 3.47
C TYR A 23 -12.48 -6.52 2.68
N GLU A 24 -12.64 -6.60 1.36
CA GLU A 24 -11.59 -7.01 0.43
C GLU A 24 -11.41 -6.07 -0.77
N PHE A 25 -10.24 -6.16 -1.39
CA PHE A 25 -10.06 -5.67 -2.74
C PHE A 25 -10.57 -6.75 -3.70
N TYR A 26 -11.42 -6.37 -4.64
CA TYR A 26 -11.83 -7.24 -5.72
C TYR A 26 -11.81 -6.44 -7.03
N ASP A 27 -11.20 -7.04 -8.05
CA ASP A 27 -11.10 -6.45 -9.37
C ASP A 27 -11.63 -7.39 -10.46
N GLU A 28 -12.66 -6.92 -11.17
CA GLU A 28 -13.05 -7.55 -12.43
C GLU A 28 -11.99 -7.28 -13.50
N SER A 29 -11.28 -8.36 -13.86
CA SER A 29 -10.23 -8.30 -14.86
C SER A 29 -10.79 -8.22 -16.27
N SER A 30 -10.24 -7.32 -17.08
CA SER A 30 -10.50 -7.29 -18.52
C SER A 30 -9.79 -8.42 -19.28
N ASN A 31 -8.89 -9.18 -18.61
CA ASN A 31 -8.16 -10.30 -19.18
C ASN A 31 -8.47 -11.60 -18.42
N PRO A 32 -9.15 -12.58 -19.04
CA PRO A 32 -9.55 -13.82 -18.36
C PRO A 32 -8.38 -14.71 -17.95
N SER A 33 -7.15 -14.44 -18.41
CA SER A 33 -5.95 -15.16 -17.94
C SER A 33 -5.44 -14.67 -16.58
N PHE A 34 -5.96 -13.54 -16.10
CA PHE A 34 -5.53 -12.90 -14.86
C PHE A 34 -6.76 -12.43 -14.08
N THR A 35 -7.52 -13.38 -13.53
CA THR A 35 -8.71 -13.12 -12.72
C THR A 35 -8.37 -13.00 -11.25
N ASP A 36 -9.17 -12.21 -10.53
CA ASP A 36 -9.17 -12.17 -9.07
C ASP A 36 -10.17 -13.19 -8.51
N ASP A 37 -9.96 -13.64 -7.27
CA ASP A 37 -10.92 -14.51 -6.56
C ASP A 37 -11.82 -13.63 -5.67
N ASP A 38 -13.12 -13.61 -5.91
CA ASP A 38 -14.11 -12.89 -5.09
C ASP A 38 -14.66 -13.77 -3.96
N ASN A 39 -14.66 -13.29 -2.72
CA ASN A 39 -15.37 -13.94 -1.63
C ASN A 39 -16.71 -13.22 -1.39
N ALA A 40 -17.78 -13.78 -1.97
CA ALA A 40 -19.13 -13.23 -1.87
C ALA A 40 -19.67 -13.01 -0.43
N SER A 41 -19.02 -13.56 0.61
CA SER A 41 -19.37 -13.32 2.02
C SER A 41 -18.66 -12.10 2.64
N VAL A 42 -17.72 -11.50 1.93
CA VAL A 42 -16.93 -10.34 2.35
C VAL A 42 -17.26 -9.15 1.44
N PRO A 43 -17.61 -7.97 2.00
CA PRO A 43 -17.90 -6.80 1.18
C PRO A 43 -16.67 -6.29 0.40
N ASN A 44 -16.86 -6.02 -0.88
CA ASN A 44 -15.84 -5.41 -1.75
C ASN A 44 -15.71 -3.91 -1.50
N LEU A 45 -14.47 -3.41 -1.57
CA LEU A 45 -14.22 -1.97 -1.61
C LEU A 45 -14.71 -1.36 -2.92
N ASP A 46 -15.29 -0.16 -2.85
CA ASP A 46 -15.58 0.62 -4.04
C ASP A 46 -14.27 1.15 -4.65
N LYS A 47 -13.91 0.62 -5.81
CA LYS A 47 -12.73 1.04 -6.55
C LYS A 47 -12.98 2.37 -7.25
N TRP A 48 -12.33 3.42 -6.76
CA TRP A 48 -12.38 4.74 -7.41
C TRP A 48 -11.49 4.81 -8.65
N TYR A 49 -10.26 4.32 -8.53
CA TYR A 49 -9.28 4.32 -9.61
C TYR A 49 -8.27 3.17 -9.41
N CYS A 50 -7.88 2.53 -10.51
CA CYS A 50 -6.74 1.62 -10.55
C CYS A 50 -6.10 1.70 -11.94
N SER A 51 -4.76 1.76 -11.99
CA SER A 51 -4.04 1.77 -13.26
C SER A 51 -3.85 0.36 -13.85
N SER A 52 -4.20 -0.69 -13.11
CA SER A 52 -4.13 -2.08 -13.58
C SER A 52 -5.35 -2.42 -14.42
N LEU A 53 -5.14 -3.11 -15.55
CA LEU A 53 -6.21 -3.67 -16.38
C LEU A 53 -6.67 -5.06 -15.92
N THR A 54 -5.97 -5.65 -14.95
CA THR A 54 -6.26 -6.97 -14.40
C THR A 54 -6.79 -6.82 -12.97
N TYR A 55 -5.94 -7.04 -11.97
CA TYR A 55 -6.26 -6.88 -10.56
C TYR A 55 -5.16 -6.09 -9.85
N PHE A 56 -5.51 -5.49 -8.73
CA PHE A 56 -4.60 -4.79 -7.85
C PHE A 56 -3.78 -5.78 -7.04
N SER A 57 -2.49 -5.49 -6.89
CA SER A 57 -1.62 -6.25 -6.00
C SER A 57 -0.72 -5.33 -5.19
N LEU A 58 -0.54 -5.69 -3.92
CA LEU A 58 0.45 -5.06 -3.06
C LEU A 58 1.85 -5.46 -3.53
N HIS A 59 2.78 -4.51 -3.53
CA HIS A 59 4.12 -4.78 -4.03
C HIS A 59 4.87 -5.70 -3.06
N ASN A 60 5.20 -6.91 -3.50
CA ASN A 60 5.81 -7.95 -2.65
C ASN A 60 7.24 -7.67 -2.17
N ARG A 61 7.83 -6.53 -2.56
CA ARG A 61 9.11 -6.03 -2.02
C ARG A 61 8.94 -4.89 -1.00
N GLY A 62 7.70 -4.49 -0.70
CA GLY A 62 7.39 -3.59 0.40
C GLY A 62 7.92 -2.15 0.24
N PHE A 63 7.95 -1.59 -0.98
CA PHE A 63 8.45 -0.24 -1.23
C PHE A 63 7.41 0.75 -1.77
N LYS A 64 6.12 0.40 -1.71
CA LYS A 64 5.05 1.34 -2.06
C LYS A 64 4.58 2.05 -0.80
N THR A 65 4.58 3.38 -0.81
CA THR A 65 3.92 4.18 0.24
C THR A 65 2.41 3.96 0.20
N TYR A 66 1.79 3.85 1.37
CA TYR A 66 0.34 3.73 1.52
C TYR A 66 -0.20 4.89 2.34
N ALA A 67 -1.41 5.34 2.04
CA ALA A 67 -2.10 6.37 2.80
C ALA A 67 -3.60 6.05 2.86
N ILE A 68 -4.24 6.46 3.94
CA ILE A 68 -5.70 6.47 4.06
C ILE A 68 -6.18 7.92 4.09
N ALA A 69 -7.18 8.24 3.28
CA ALA A 69 -7.72 9.59 3.16
C ALA A 69 -9.23 9.59 3.35
N ARG A 70 -9.75 10.69 3.89
CA ARG A 70 -11.19 10.94 3.94
C ARG A 70 -11.58 11.70 2.67
N MET A 71 -12.39 11.08 1.83
CA MET A 71 -12.91 11.72 0.63
C MET A 71 -14.01 12.72 1.00
N HIS A 72 -13.96 13.93 0.42
CA HIS A 72 -14.89 15.02 0.74
C HIS A 72 -15.83 15.37 -0.42
N GLY A 73 -16.38 14.35 -1.09
CA GLY A 73 -17.30 14.58 -2.19
C GLY A 73 -17.62 13.33 -2.97
N ASP A 74 -18.25 13.60 -4.11
CA ASP A 74 -18.62 12.60 -5.11
C ASP A 74 -17.40 12.06 -5.86
N LYS A 75 -17.44 10.76 -6.16
CA LYS A 75 -16.34 10.00 -6.79
C LYS A 75 -16.03 10.54 -8.18
N GLU A 76 -17.04 10.66 -9.03
CA GLU A 76 -16.89 11.03 -10.43
C GLU A 76 -16.35 12.45 -10.54
N LYS A 77 -16.95 13.39 -9.79
CA LYS A 77 -16.47 14.78 -9.74
C LYS A 77 -15.03 14.89 -9.23
N TYR A 78 -14.71 14.17 -8.15
CA TYR A 78 -13.36 14.17 -7.60
C TYR A 78 -12.33 13.69 -8.62
N LEU A 79 -12.61 12.59 -9.32
CA LEU A 79 -11.71 12.03 -10.33
C LEU A 79 -11.55 12.97 -11.52
N GLU A 80 -12.63 13.60 -12.00
CA GLU A 80 -12.56 14.58 -13.09
C GLU A 80 -11.66 15.77 -12.73
N GLU A 81 -11.85 16.36 -11.54
CA GLU A 81 -11.13 17.57 -11.13
C GLU A 81 -9.67 17.31 -10.69
N ASN A 82 -9.33 16.09 -10.29
CA ASN A 82 -8.02 15.77 -9.69
C ASN A 82 -7.13 14.85 -10.53
N THR A 83 -7.60 14.42 -11.71
CA THR A 83 -6.77 13.65 -12.66
C THR A 83 -5.79 14.57 -13.40
N TYR A 84 -4.54 14.13 -13.56
CA TYR A 84 -3.51 14.88 -14.29
C TYR A 84 -2.45 13.96 -14.90
N ASP A 85 -1.75 14.47 -15.91
CA ASP A 85 -0.54 13.84 -16.45
C ASP A 85 0.70 14.39 -15.70
N ALA A 86 1.47 13.51 -15.06
CA ALA A 86 2.67 13.88 -14.32
C ALA A 86 3.92 13.76 -15.21
N SER A 87 4.69 14.84 -15.32
CA SER A 87 5.97 14.85 -16.04
C SER A 87 7.14 14.62 -15.07
N TYR A 88 8.04 13.70 -15.40
CA TYR A 88 9.23 13.42 -14.62
C TYR A 88 10.42 13.06 -15.52
N VAL A 89 11.64 13.11 -14.98
CA VAL A 89 12.84 12.69 -15.71
C VAL A 89 13.34 11.39 -15.12
N MET A 90 13.32 10.33 -15.92
CA MET A 90 13.92 9.06 -15.56
C MET A 90 15.41 9.08 -15.92
N LYS A 91 16.29 8.80 -14.96
CA LYS A 91 17.73 8.69 -15.20
C LYS A 91 18.16 7.22 -15.19
N VAL A 92 18.74 6.74 -16.28
CA VAL A 92 19.24 5.35 -16.42
C VAL A 92 20.61 5.38 -17.06
N ASN A 93 21.62 4.80 -16.40
CA ASN A 93 23.00 4.70 -16.89
C ASN A 93 23.57 6.05 -17.38
N GLY A 94 23.30 7.13 -16.64
CA GLY A 94 23.74 8.49 -16.97
C GLY A 94 22.90 9.23 -18.01
N ASN A 95 21.98 8.55 -18.71
CA ASN A 95 21.04 9.18 -19.64
C ASN A 95 19.81 9.71 -18.92
N ALA A 96 19.21 10.79 -19.43
CA ALA A 96 18.00 11.40 -18.91
C ALA A 96 16.87 11.33 -19.96
N TYR A 97 15.76 10.74 -19.56
CA TYR A 97 14.58 10.55 -20.42
C TYR A 97 13.40 11.33 -19.82
N PRO A 98 12.85 12.33 -20.54
CA PRO A 98 11.58 12.92 -20.17
C PRO A 98 10.48 11.86 -20.28
N MET A 99 9.72 11.69 -19.21
CA MET A 99 8.64 10.72 -19.08
C MET A 99 7.33 11.44 -18.73
N THR A 100 6.22 10.84 -19.13
CA THR A 100 4.89 11.24 -18.69
C THR A 100 4.17 10.04 -18.09
N ALA A 101 3.80 10.12 -16.82
CA ALA A 101 2.85 9.21 -16.21
C ALA A 101 1.44 9.77 -16.44
N LYS A 102 0.59 8.99 -17.12
CA LYS A 102 -0.75 9.43 -17.49
C LYS A 102 -1.76 9.12 -16.40
N ASN A 103 -2.82 9.92 -16.33
CA ASN A 103 -4.00 9.68 -15.48
C ASN A 103 -3.64 9.49 -13.99
N CYS A 104 -2.68 10.24 -13.47
CA CYS A 104 -2.38 10.27 -12.05
C CYS A 104 -3.51 10.99 -11.29
N ILE A 105 -3.78 10.59 -10.05
CA ILE A 105 -4.81 11.23 -9.20
C ILE A 105 -4.13 12.01 -8.08
N LYS A 106 -4.47 13.29 -7.91
CA LYS A 106 -4.02 14.09 -6.77
C LYS A 106 -4.90 13.82 -5.56
N VAL A 107 -4.29 13.58 -4.40
CA VAL A 107 -4.96 13.57 -3.10
C VAL A 107 -4.44 14.75 -2.29
N PRO A 108 -5.28 15.69 -1.82
CA PRO A 108 -4.84 16.78 -0.96
C PRO A 108 -4.24 16.25 0.34
N ASN A 109 -3.10 16.79 0.76
CA ASN A 109 -2.47 16.39 2.04
C ASN A 109 -3.42 16.55 3.24
N SER A 110 -4.30 17.57 3.22
CA SER A 110 -5.27 17.81 4.29
C SER A 110 -6.39 16.75 4.38
N TRP A 111 -6.54 15.90 3.36
CA TRP A 111 -7.52 14.81 3.36
C TRP A 111 -6.93 13.51 3.91
N ILE A 112 -5.60 13.39 3.94
CA ILE A 112 -4.89 12.21 4.41
C ILE A 112 -5.00 12.17 5.94
N LEU A 113 -5.53 11.05 6.45
CA LEU A 113 -5.66 10.79 7.87
C LEU A 113 -4.39 10.16 8.45
N ASP A 114 -3.73 9.31 7.67
CA ASP A 114 -2.52 8.58 8.05
C ASP A 114 -1.79 8.14 6.78
N ALA A 115 -0.45 8.12 6.83
CA ALA A 115 0.41 7.73 5.72
C ALA A 115 1.65 7.00 6.23
N VAL A 116 2.08 6.00 5.46
CA VAL A 116 3.24 5.17 5.78
C VAL A 116 4.15 5.11 4.55
N ASN A 117 5.28 5.83 4.62
CA ASN A 117 6.35 5.71 3.65
C ASN A 117 7.05 4.35 3.83
N LEU A 118 7.16 3.62 2.73
CA LEU A 118 7.85 2.34 2.71
C LEU A 118 8.95 2.35 1.66
N SER A 119 10.06 1.68 1.96
CA SER A 119 11.16 1.47 1.02
C SER A 119 11.86 0.13 1.27
N ILE A 120 12.76 -0.24 0.37
CA ILE A 120 13.78 -1.26 0.64
C ILE A 120 14.89 -0.57 1.43
N ALA A 121 15.38 -1.18 2.51
CA ALA A 121 16.33 -0.51 3.41
C ALA A 121 17.59 0.00 2.69
N SER A 122 18.17 -0.79 1.79
CA SER A 122 19.36 -0.41 1.03
C SER A 122 19.11 0.57 -0.14
N MET A 123 17.85 0.88 -0.45
CA MET A 123 17.48 1.67 -1.63
C MET A 123 16.68 2.92 -1.30
N TRP A 124 16.49 3.26 -0.02
CA TRP A 124 15.83 4.51 0.32
C TRP A 124 16.59 5.70 -0.28
N GLN A 125 15.86 6.64 -0.86
CA GLN A 125 16.42 7.85 -1.49
C GLN A 125 15.70 9.10 -0.99
N TRP A 126 14.37 9.07 -0.96
CA TRP A 126 13.52 10.15 -0.46
C TRP A 126 12.12 9.63 -0.10
N ASN A 127 11.38 10.42 0.69
CA ASN A 127 9.99 10.15 1.04
C ASN A 127 9.02 10.70 -0.02
N LEU A 128 7.86 10.04 -0.18
CA LEU A 128 6.87 10.41 -1.20
C LEU A 128 5.80 11.38 -0.68
N VAL A 129 5.42 11.26 0.59
CA VAL A 129 4.45 12.18 1.21
C VAL A 129 5.16 13.35 1.92
N SER A 130 4.40 14.40 2.20
CA SER A 130 4.88 15.51 3.02
C SER A 130 5.39 15.02 4.38
N ALA A 131 6.46 15.62 4.88
CA ALA A 131 6.98 15.33 6.22
C ALA A 131 5.99 15.64 7.35
N ASN A 132 4.96 16.46 7.09
CA ASN A 132 3.87 16.67 8.05
C ASN A 132 2.94 15.46 8.18
N LEU A 133 2.93 14.56 7.19
CA LEU A 133 2.16 13.31 7.18
C LEU A 133 3.03 12.12 7.56
N ASP A 134 4.24 12.06 7.01
CA ASP A 134 5.25 11.07 7.41
C ASP A 134 6.66 11.58 7.11
N ALA A 135 7.39 11.94 8.16
CA ALA A 135 8.78 12.38 8.11
C ALA A 135 9.79 11.22 8.05
N GLY A 136 9.32 9.99 8.29
CA GLY A 136 10.15 8.79 8.32
C GLY A 136 9.83 7.84 7.18
N TRP A 137 10.29 6.61 7.35
CA TRP A 137 9.98 5.47 6.50
C TRP A 137 10.21 4.17 7.27
N ALA A 138 9.59 3.09 6.79
CA ALA A 138 9.77 1.73 7.31
C ALA A 138 10.01 0.73 6.17
N HIS A 139 10.37 -0.50 6.51
CA HIS A 139 10.68 -1.55 5.53
C HIS A 139 10.32 -2.95 6.03
N CYS A 140 10.14 -3.88 5.09
CA CYS A 140 10.04 -5.32 5.34
C CYS A 140 11.06 -6.14 4.52
N GLY A 141 12.13 -5.50 4.06
CA GLY A 141 13.23 -6.13 3.30
C GLY A 141 14.49 -5.26 3.30
N GLN A 142 15.64 -5.91 3.37
CA GLN A 142 16.94 -5.23 3.52
C GLN A 142 17.55 -4.79 2.19
N VAL A 143 17.47 -5.65 1.18
CA VAL A 143 18.06 -5.44 -0.16
C VAL A 143 17.02 -5.66 -1.27
N ASP A 144 17.30 -5.23 -2.51
CA ASP A 144 16.37 -5.52 -3.61
C ASP A 144 16.19 -7.03 -3.78
N LYS A 145 14.93 -7.44 -3.91
CA LYS A 145 14.51 -8.85 -3.99
C LYS A 145 14.99 -9.73 -2.82
N ASP A 146 15.21 -9.15 -1.64
CA ASP A 146 15.61 -9.88 -0.43
C ASP A 146 14.77 -11.17 -0.23
N GLU A 147 15.43 -12.32 -0.25
CA GLU A 147 14.79 -13.63 -0.11
C GLU A 147 14.14 -13.81 1.27
N ASN A 148 14.62 -13.09 2.29
CA ASN A 148 14.12 -13.15 3.65
C ASN A 148 12.96 -12.17 3.92
N ARG A 149 12.43 -11.49 2.91
CA ARG A 149 11.29 -10.56 3.06
C ARG A 149 9.96 -11.25 3.33
N TYR A 150 9.84 -12.52 2.95
CA TYR A 150 8.61 -13.28 3.15
C TYR A 150 8.38 -13.56 4.64
N GLY A 151 7.13 -13.44 5.09
CA GLY A 151 6.80 -13.57 6.52
C GLY A 151 7.19 -12.35 7.36
N LYS A 152 7.71 -11.27 6.75
CA LYS A 152 7.94 -9.98 7.40
C LYS A 152 6.83 -8.99 7.14
N SER A 153 6.75 -7.97 7.99
CA SER A 153 5.75 -6.91 7.94
C SER A 153 6.29 -5.62 8.56
N VAL A 154 5.49 -4.58 8.49
CA VAL A 154 5.69 -3.31 9.21
C VAL A 154 4.52 -3.17 10.17
N ILE A 155 4.79 -3.16 11.47
CA ILE A 155 3.76 -3.15 12.53
C ILE A 155 3.90 -1.89 13.38
N ARG A 156 2.80 -1.16 13.57
CA ARG A 156 2.80 0.06 14.39
C ARG A 156 3.15 -0.30 15.84
N LYS A 157 4.04 0.45 16.47
CA LYS A 157 4.44 0.23 17.85
C LYS A 157 3.32 0.63 18.80
N LYS A 158 3.31 0.01 19.98
CA LYS A 158 2.53 0.47 21.12
C LYS A 158 3.46 1.07 22.17
N ASN A 159 3.01 2.14 22.82
CA ASN A 159 3.71 2.70 23.98
C ASN A 159 3.52 1.81 25.23
N ALA A 160 4.14 2.20 26.34
CA ALA A 160 4.06 1.45 27.60
C ALA A 160 2.61 1.26 28.12
N ASP A 161 1.70 2.18 27.78
CA ASP A 161 0.28 2.12 28.13
C ASP A 161 -0.57 1.30 27.13
N GLY A 162 0.06 0.70 26.12
CA GLY A 162 -0.61 -0.08 25.08
C GLY A 162 -1.31 0.74 23.98
N LYS A 163 -1.12 2.06 23.95
CA LYS A 163 -1.65 2.94 22.88
C LYS A 163 -0.75 2.90 21.66
N TRP A 164 -1.33 2.95 20.47
CA TRP A 164 -0.58 3.05 19.22
C TRP A 164 0.23 4.34 19.19
N VAL A 165 1.50 4.23 18.80
CA VAL A 165 2.40 5.37 18.61
C VAL A 165 2.17 5.92 17.21
N ASP A 166 1.94 7.22 17.13
CA ASP A 166 1.78 7.96 15.88
C ASP A 166 2.39 9.35 16.06
N THR A 167 3.55 9.55 15.43
CA THR A 167 4.33 10.79 15.49
C THR A 167 4.50 11.40 14.10
N ASN A 168 3.71 10.94 13.13
CA ASN A 168 3.89 11.22 11.70
C ASN A 168 5.35 10.94 11.27
N ASN A 169 5.93 9.83 11.76
CA ASN A 169 7.27 9.42 11.41
C ASN A 169 7.39 7.90 11.47
N SER A 170 7.31 7.24 10.31
CA SER A 170 7.28 5.78 10.24
C SER A 170 8.49 5.08 10.83
N THR A 171 9.66 5.73 10.88
CA THR A 171 10.86 5.19 11.50
C THR A 171 10.69 5.06 13.02
N ASN A 172 10.00 6.02 13.64
CA ASN A 172 9.68 5.99 15.06
C ASN A 172 8.48 5.11 15.35
N ASP A 173 7.46 5.18 14.49
CA ASP A 173 6.12 4.67 14.78
C ASP A 173 5.98 3.19 14.49
N PHE A 174 6.84 2.60 13.65
CA PHE A 174 6.72 1.20 13.24
C PHE A 174 7.96 0.37 13.57
N GLU A 175 7.71 -0.90 13.83
CA GLU A 175 8.72 -1.96 13.82
C GLU A 175 8.86 -2.47 12.39
N SER A 176 9.99 -2.15 11.76
CA SER A 176 10.39 -2.71 10.46
C SER A 176 10.82 -4.17 10.61
N ASP A 177 10.65 -4.95 9.55
CA ASP A 177 10.99 -6.38 9.50
C ASP A 177 10.32 -7.23 10.60
N ALA A 178 9.23 -6.73 11.21
CA ALA A 178 8.49 -7.44 12.22
C ALA A 178 7.93 -8.76 11.66
N THR A 179 7.83 -9.79 12.49
CA THR A 179 7.16 -11.04 12.09
C THR A 179 5.73 -10.71 11.68
N ALA A 180 5.33 -11.16 10.49
CA ALA A 180 3.98 -10.95 10.00
C ALA A 180 2.98 -11.42 11.05
N SER A 181 2.01 -10.57 11.35
CA SER A 181 0.96 -10.89 12.31
C SER A 181 -0.37 -10.34 11.84
N PHE A 182 -1.43 -11.06 12.20
CA PHE A 182 -2.79 -10.60 12.05
C PHE A 182 -3.27 -10.09 13.41
N LEU A 183 -3.46 -8.77 13.52
CA LEU A 183 -3.99 -8.16 14.73
C LEU A 183 -5.46 -8.59 14.88
N LYS A 184 -5.70 -9.49 15.84
CA LYS A 184 -7.07 -9.88 16.21
C LYS A 184 -7.77 -8.66 16.85
N LYS A 185 -8.99 -8.40 16.41
CA LYS A 185 -9.88 -7.41 17.02
C LYS A 185 -10.21 -7.77 18.46
#